data_AF-A0A1M5HWJ7-F1
#
_entry.id   AF-A0A1M5HWJ7-F1
#
_cell.length_a   1.000
_cell.length_b   1.000
_cell.length_c   1.000
_cell.angle_alpha   90.00
_cell.angle_beta   90.00
_cell.angle_gamma   90.00
#
_symmetry.space_group_name_H-M   'P 1'
#
loop_
_entity.id
_entity.type
_entity.pdbx_description
1 polymer ?
#
loop_
_entity_poly.entity_id
_entity_poly.type
_entity_poly.pdbx_seq_one_letter_code
_entity_poly.pdbx_strand_id
1 'polypeptide(L)'
;MNKSFQTYSDKANISILIAGRQHVRILKRVGLSLLLLLTIGKGYTAQSTTKPVTAQPASINLEESQMWITIGEHRFAATLADTDAAREFAAMLPLTLDMDDLNSNEKEADLPKALSTDTYRPGTINNGDLMLWGSRTMVVFYKTFNTSYSYTRIGHIEEATNLPQELGRRNVQITFSKE
;
A
#
# COMPACT_ATOMS: atom_id res chain seq x y z
N MET A 1 65.33 7.78 -9.07
CA MET A 1 65.89 7.30 -10.36
C MET A 1 65.60 5.81 -10.47
N ASN A 2 64.58 5.41 -11.25
CA ASN A 2 64.65 4.96 -12.67
C ASN A 2 65.16 3.51 -12.78
N LYS A 3 64.51 2.50 -13.39
CA LYS A 3 63.37 2.32 -14.33
C LYS A 3 62.89 0.85 -14.19
N SER A 4 61.58 0.57 -14.13
CA SER A 4 60.71 0.00 -15.19
C SER A 4 61.22 -1.27 -15.91
N PHE A 5 60.43 -2.35 -15.95
CA PHE A 5 59.72 -2.82 -17.16
C PHE A 5 58.78 -4.02 -16.87
N GLN A 6 57.52 -3.87 -17.27
CA GLN A 6 56.58 -4.95 -17.65
C GLN A 6 57.16 -5.73 -18.86
N THR A 7 56.84 -6.97 -19.23
CA THR A 7 55.59 -7.78 -19.26
C THR A 7 55.98 -9.13 -19.88
N TYR A 8 55.32 -10.24 -19.53
CA TYR A 8 54.81 -11.18 -20.54
C TYR A 8 53.67 -12.04 -19.98
N SER A 9 52.65 -12.19 -20.81
CA SER A 9 51.36 -12.84 -20.59
C SER A 9 51.42 -14.29 -21.06
N ASP A 10 50.84 -15.25 -20.34
CA ASP A 10 49.94 -16.21 -20.99
C ASP A 10 48.93 -16.86 -20.05
N LYS A 11 47.85 -17.32 -20.68
CA LYS A 11 46.48 -17.46 -20.24
C LYS A 11 46.21 -18.75 -19.47
N ALA A 12 45.38 -18.66 -18.42
CA ALA A 12 44.45 -19.72 -18.07
C ALA A 12 43.23 -19.13 -17.34
N ASN A 13 42.11 -19.11 -18.06
CA ASN A 13 40.78 -18.84 -17.54
C ASN A 13 40.40 -19.89 -16.49
N ILE A 14 40.03 -19.50 -15.27
CA ILE A 14 39.01 -20.21 -14.49
C ILE A 14 38.16 -19.19 -13.74
N SER A 15 37.01 -18.87 -14.35
CA SER A 15 35.88 -18.19 -13.73
C SER A 15 35.24 -19.14 -12.70
N ILE A 16 35.13 -18.72 -11.44
CA ILE A 16 34.08 -19.21 -10.54
C ILE A 16 33.44 -18.00 -9.88
N LEU A 17 32.35 -17.53 -10.50
CA LEU A 17 31.36 -16.67 -9.87
C LEU A 17 30.83 -17.39 -8.61
N ILE A 18 30.89 -16.70 -7.47
CA ILE A 18 30.06 -17.03 -6.32
C ILE A 18 28.63 -16.64 -6.71
N ALA A 19 27.89 -17.63 -7.18
CA ALA A 19 26.45 -17.57 -7.37
C ALA A 19 25.75 -17.58 -6.01
N GLY A 20 24.74 -16.74 -5.84
CA GLY A 20 23.72 -16.97 -4.82
C GLY A 20 23.19 -15.70 -4.16
N ARG A 21 22.37 -14.94 -4.90
CA ARG A 21 20.98 -14.56 -4.54
C ARG A 21 20.63 -13.24 -5.20
N GLN A 22 20.57 -13.25 -6.53
CA GLN A 22 19.96 -12.19 -7.31
C GLN A 22 19.00 -12.82 -8.31
N HIS A 23 17.77 -12.31 -8.29
CA HIS A 23 16.67 -12.54 -9.21
C HIS A 23 16.20 -13.99 -9.37
N VAL A 24 15.00 -14.29 -8.84
CA VAL A 24 13.83 -14.54 -9.69
C VAL A 24 12.53 -14.29 -8.88
N ARG A 25 11.98 -13.07 -8.92
CA ARG A 25 10.52 -12.92 -8.74
C ARG A 25 9.92 -12.98 -10.14
N ILE A 26 9.61 -14.21 -10.58
CA ILE A 26 8.86 -14.49 -11.80
C ILE A 26 7.57 -13.68 -11.72
N LEU A 27 7.43 -12.77 -12.68
CA LEU A 27 6.19 -12.26 -13.27
C LEU A 27 4.89 -12.64 -12.52
N LYS A 28 4.50 -11.84 -11.54
CA LYS A 28 3.07 -11.68 -11.19
C LYS A 28 2.51 -10.44 -11.87
N ARG A 29 2.67 -10.34 -13.19
CA ARG A 29 1.87 -9.41 -14.00
C ARG A 29 0.61 -10.12 -14.44
N VAL A 30 -0.34 -10.28 -13.51
CA VAL A 30 -1.72 -10.62 -13.88
C VAL A 30 -2.64 -9.63 -13.19
N GLY A 31 -3.06 -8.64 -13.97
CA GLY A 31 -4.33 -7.96 -13.79
C GLY A 31 -4.31 -6.75 -12.85
N LEU A 32 -3.65 -5.68 -13.28
CA LEU A 32 -4.18 -4.34 -13.01
C LEU A 32 -4.21 -3.55 -14.33
N SER A 33 -5.05 -4.02 -15.25
CA SER A 33 -5.33 -3.33 -16.50
C SER A 33 -6.59 -2.48 -16.31
N LEU A 34 -6.37 -1.17 -16.29
CA LEU A 34 -7.37 -0.12 -16.33
C LEU A 34 -8.29 -0.32 -17.55
N LEU A 35 -9.59 -0.56 -17.34
CA LEU A 35 -10.60 -0.40 -18.40
C LEU A 35 -11.82 0.35 -17.87
N LEU A 36 -11.98 1.56 -18.42
CA LEU A 36 -13.11 2.46 -18.30
C LEU A 36 -14.28 1.92 -19.14
N LEU A 37 -15.49 1.78 -18.56
CA LEU A 37 -16.73 1.71 -19.34
C LEU A 37 -17.94 2.19 -18.53
N LEU A 38 -18.60 3.22 -19.07
CA LEU A 38 -19.90 3.76 -18.63
C LEU A 38 -21.02 2.75 -18.85
N THR A 39 -21.99 2.70 -17.92
CA THR A 39 -23.42 2.59 -18.29
C THR A 39 -24.30 3.32 -17.28
N ILE A 40 -25.28 4.04 -17.82
CA ILE A 40 -26.35 4.76 -17.13
C ILE A 40 -27.43 3.74 -16.75
N GLY A 41 -27.89 3.77 -15.50
CA GLY A 41 -29.08 3.06 -15.04
C GLY A 41 -29.83 3.87 -14.00
N LYS A 42 -30.99 4.43 -14.38
CA LYS A 42 -31.98 5.06 -13.49
C LYS A 42 -32.91 3.99 -12.90
N GLY A 43 -33.34 4.20 -11.65
CA GLY A 43 -34.42 3.46 -10.95
C GLY A 43 -33.85 2.42 -9.99
N TYR A 44 -34.25 2.30 -8.72
CA TYR A 44 -35.53 2.58 -8.07
C TYR A 44 -35.28 3.02 -6.61
N THR A 45 -36.07 3.97 -6.10
CA THR A 45 -36.12 4.24 -4.65
C THR A 45 -37.21 3.38 -4.03
N ALA A 46 -36.83 2.38 -3.23
CA ALA A 46 -37.73 1.70 -2.30
C ALA A 46 -37.50 2.28 -0.90
N GLN A 47 -38.47 3.03 -0.41
CA GLN A 47 -38.44 3.66 0.91
C GLN A 47 -38.83 2.62 1.96
N SER A 48 -37.82 2.07 2.65
CA SER A 48 -38.06 1.21 3.81
C SER A 48 -38.24 2.09 5.05
N THR A 49 -39.41 1.99 5.66
CA THR A 49 -39.74 2.60 6.94
C THR A 49 -39.16 1.76 8.07
N THR A 50 -38.13 2.26 8.74
CA THR A 50 -37.72 1.76 10.06
C THR A 50 -37.69 2.89 11.07
N LYS A 51 -38.40 2.66 12.17
CA LYS A 51 -38.60 3.53 13.33
C LYS A 51 -37.26 4.02 13.92
N PRO A 52 -37.23 5.20 14.56
CA PRO A 52 -36.01 5.70 15.16
C PRO A 52 -35.69 4.87 16.40
N VAL A 53 -34.62 4.08 16.32
CA VAL A 53 -33.90 3.64 17.52
C VAL A 53 -32.86 4.72 17.78
N THR A 54 -33.02 5.41 18.90
CA THR A 54 -32.06 6.38 19.41
C THR A 54 -30.72 5.67 19.62
N ALA A 55 -29.81 5.80 18.66
CA ALA A 55 -28.42 5.43 18.86
C ALA A 55 -27.78 6.47 19.79
N GLN A 56 -27.49 6.03 21.02
CA GLN A 56 -26.52 6.68 21.89
C GLN A 56 -25.24 6.87 21.06
N PRO A 57 -24.67 8.08 20.93
CA PRO A 57 -23.41 8.23 20.22
C PRO A 57 -22.36 7.42 20.98
N ALA A 58 -21.85 6.36 20.36
CA ALA A 58 -20.63 5.72 20.79
C ALA A 58 -19.55 6.80 20.77
N SER A 59 -19.00 7.11 21.95
CA SER A 59 -17.83 7.95 22.07
C SER A 59 -16.69 7.25 21.33
N ILE A 60 -16.48 7.63 20.07
CA ILE A 60 -15.29 7.28 19.30
C ILE A 60 -14.10 7.84 20.05
N ASN A 61 -13.29 6.95 20.61
CA ASN A 61 -12.00 7.30 21.20
C ASN A 61 -11.07 7.60 20.02
N LEU A 62 -11.18 8.80 19.45
CA LEU A 62 -10.48 9.23 18.23
C LEU A 62 -8.97 9.00 18.32
N GLU A 63 -8.41 9.06 19.52
CA GLU A 63 -7.00 8.82 19.83
C GLU A 63 -6.55 7.37 19.57
N GLU A 64 -7.41 6.36 19.73
CA GLU A 64 -7.03 4.95 19.50
C GLU A 64 -7.06 4.56 18.01
N SER A 65 -7.78 5.32 17.20
CA SER A 65 -7.92 5.07 15.75
C SER A 65 -6.91 5.85 14.92
N GLN A 66 -6.12 6.74 15.52
CA GLN A 66 -5.11 7.51 14.79
C GLN A 66 -3.78 6.75 14.69
N MET A 67 -3.11 6.91 13.56
CA MET A 67 -1.73 6.51 13.35
C MET A 67 -1.00 7.56 12.52
N TRP A 68 0.30 7.38 12.39
CA TRP A 68 1.18 8.23 11.60
C TRP A 68 1.87 7.44 10.51
N ILE A 69 2.03 8.08 9.37
CA ILE A 69 2.76 7.57 8.22
C ILE A 69 3.92 8.51 7.92
N THR A 70 5.13 7.99 7.98
CA THR A 70 6.37 8.73 7.72
C THR A 70 7.00 8.26 6.43
N ILE A 71 7.26 9.21 5.53
CA ILE A 71 7.88 9.04 4.22
C ILE A 71 9.04 10.04 4.13
N GLY A 72 10.28 9.56 4.23
CA GLY A 72 11.43 10.45 4.37
C GLY A 72 11.29 11.34 5.62
N GLU A 73 11.32 12.66 5.42
CA GLU A 73 11.14 13.65 6.49
C GLU A 73 9.67 14.09 6.66
N HIS A 74 8.77 13.61 5.80
CA HIS A 74 7.37 14.00 5.79
C HIS A 74 6.52 13.03 6.61
N ARG A 75 5.60 13.59 7.39
CA ARG A 75 4.74 12.83 8.29
C ARG A 75 3.28 13.21 8.06
N PHE A 76 2.45 12.19 7.89
CA PHE A 76 1.02 12.30 7.60
C PHE A 76 0.21 11.63 8.69
N ALA A 77 -0.86 12.29 9.14
CA ALA A 77 -1.84 11.65 10.00
C ALA A 77 -2.67 10.67 9.16
N ALA A 78 -3.06 9.55 9.75
CA ALA A 78 -3.97 8.61 9.13
C ALA A 78 -4.94 8.07 10.17
N THR A 79 -6.17 7.82 9.74
CA THR A 79 -7.21 7.20 10.57
C THR A 79 -7.41 5.75 10.14
N LEU A 80 -7.30 4.83 11.10
CA LEU A 80 -7.63 3.43 10.94
C LEU A 80 -9.15 3.24 10.88
N ALA A 81 -9.58 2.30 10.05
CA ALA A 81 -10.98 1.89 10.00
C ALA A 81 -11.36 1.09 11.26
N ASP A 82 -12.64 1.09 11.62
CA ASP A 82 -13.17 0.20 12.67
C ASP A 82 -13.43 -1.20 12.08
N THR A 83 -12.36 -1.95 11.81
CA THR A 83 -12.40 -3.31 11.26
C THR A 83 -11.39 -4.22 11.96
N ASP A 84 -11.61 -5.54 11.91
CA ASP A 84 -10.66 -6.51 12.47
C ASP A 84 -9.29 -6.41 11.80
N ALA A 85 -9.26 -6.23 10.47
CA ALA A 85 -8.03 -6.04 9.71
C ALA A 85 -7.24 -4.81 10.17
N ALA A 86 -7.92 -3.68 10.40
CA ALA A 86 -7.29 -2.45 10.86
C ALA A 86 -6.75 -2.59 12.30
N ARG A 87 -7.49 -3.24 13.20
CA ARG A 87 -7.02 -3.55 14.57
C ARG A 87 -5.79 -4.45 14.56
N GLU A 88 -5.79 -5.49 13.74
CA GLU A 88 -4.66 -6.41 13.61
C GLU A 88 -3.43 -5.74 12.97
N PHE A 89 -3.65 -4.83 12.02
CA PHE A 89 -2.59 -3.98 11.45
C PHE A 89 -2.02 -3.02 12.50
N ALA A 90 -2.87 -2.34 13.28
CA ALA A 90 -2.46 -1.45 14.36
C ALA A 90 -1.61 -2.15 15.42
N ALA A 91 -1.90 -3.43 15.68
CA ALA A 91 -1.12 -4.27 16.58
C ALA A 91 0.28 -4.64 16.04
N MET A 92 0.59 -4.35 14.77
CA MET A 92 1.94 -4.51 14.21
C MET A 92 2.80 -3.25 14.31
N LEU A 93 2.23 -2.11 14.72
CA LEU A 93 2.95 -0.84 14.76
C LEU A 93 3.96 -0.79 15.92
N PRO A 94 5.15 -0.18 15.73
CA PRO A 94 5.61 0.45 14.50
C PRO A 94 6.03 -0.58 13.43
N LEU A 95 5.72 -0.30 12.17
CA LEU A 95 6.03 -1.16 11.04
C LEU A 95 6.64 -0.34 9.91
N THR A 96 7.81 -0.77 9.42
CA THR A 96 8.47 -0.17 8.26
C THR A 96 8.45 -1.16 7.10
N LEU A 97 7.99 -0.70 5.93
CA LEU A 97 7.89 -1.50 4.71
C LEU A 97 8.66 -0.80 3.59
N ASP A 98 9.47 -1.57 2.86
CA ASP A 98 10.00 -1.15 1.56
C ASP A 98 8.91 -1.45 0.51
N MET A 99 8.30 -0.40 -0.04
CA MET A 99 7.12 -0.52 -0.92
C MET A 99 7.47 -0.20 -2.37
N ASP A 100 7.05 -1.08 -3.28
CA ASP A 100 7.25 -0.96 -4.72
C ASP A 100 6.21 0.00 -5.33
N ASP A 101 6.62 0.80 -6.32
CA ASP A 101 5.65 1.57 -7.14
C ASP A 101 4.96 0.65 -8.14
N LEU A 102 3.64 0.56 -8.04
CA LEU A 102 2.82 -0.18 -8.98
C LEU A 102 1.88 0.79 -9.71
N ASN A 103 1.84 0.66 -11.04
CA ASN A 103 1.00 1.44 -11.97
C ASN A 103 1.06 2.98 -11.84
N SER A 104 2.05 3.51 -11.11
CA SER A 104 2.17 4.93 -10.81
C SER A 104 0.92 5.56 -10.17
N ASN A 105 0.17 4.79 -9.38
CA ASN A 105 -0.97 5.24 -8.57
C ASN A 105 -0.98 4.62 -7.16
N GLU A 106 -0.19 3.56 -6.92
CA GLU A 106 -0.19 2.84 -5.66
C GLU A 106 1.23 2.41 -5.25
N LYS A 107 1.41 2.22 -3.94
CA LYS A 107 2.57 1.54 -3.37
C LYS A 107 2.12 0.22 -2.77
N GLU A 108 2.86 -0.85 -2.97
CA GLU A 108 2.54 -2.17 -2.40
C GLU A 108 3.70 -2.81 -1.66
N ALA A 109 3.38 -3.56 -0.60
CA ALA A 109 4.29 -4.47 0.08
C ALA A 109 3.53 -5.55 0.84
N ASP A 110 4.12 -6.74 0.96
CA ASP A 110 3.57 -7.80 1.81
C ASP A 110 3.83 -7.50 3.30
N LEU A 111 2.79 -7.64 4.11
CA LEU A 111 2.85 -7.62 5.56
C LEU A 111 3.56 -8.87 6.12
N PRO A 112 4.17 -8.80 7.32
CA PRO A 112 4.86 -9.95 7.92
C PRO A 112 3.91 -11.13 8.18
N LYS A 113 2.65 -10.85 8.55
CA LYS A 113 1.61 -11.87 8.75
C LYS A 113 0.35 -11.53 7.94
N ALA A 114 -0.46 -12.54 7.67
CA ALA A 114 -1.79 -12.33 7.11
C ALA A 114 -2.72 -11.66 8.13
N LEU A 115 -3.64 -10.87 7.63
CA LEU A 115 -4.71 -10.22 8.38
C LEU A 115 -6.06 -10.89 8.09
N SER A 116 -7.01 -10.65 8.99
CA SER A 116 -8.44 -10.83 8.72
C SER A 116 -8.86 -10.04 7.48
N THR A 117 -9.84 -10.56 6.74
CA THR A 117 -10.32 -9.94 5.49
C THR A 117 -11.83 -9.77 5.51
N ASP A 118 -12.29 -8.58 5.12
CA ASP A 118 -13.69 -8.26 4.84
C ASP A 118 -13.71 -7.44 3.55
N THR A 119 -13.68 -8.15 2.42
CA THR A 119 -13.45 -7.51 1.13
C THR A 119 -14.72 -6.94 0.54
N TYR A 120 -14.65 -5.71 0.03
CA TYR A 120 -15.72 -5.06 -0.71
C TYR A 120 -15.16 -4.34 -1.94
N ARG A 121 -16.03 -3.99 -2.89
CA ARG A 121 -15.67 -3.18 -4.05
C ARG A 121 -15.95 -1.71 -3.74
N PRO A 122 -14.94 -0.85 -3.57
CA PRO A 122 -15.17 0.56 -3.25
C PRO A 122 -15.74 1.35 -4.44
N GLY A 123 -15.60 0.84 -5.67
CA GLY A 123 -15.97 1.53 -6.90
C GLY A 123 -14.99 2.64 -7.29
N THR A 124 -14.60 3.46 -6.32
CA THR A 124 -13.57 4.49 -6.44
C THR A 124 -12.57 4.36 -5.32
N ILE A 125 -11.29 4.31 -5.68
CA ILE A 125 -10.16 4.53 -4.77
C ILE A 125 -9.90 6.02 -4.72
N ASN A 126 -9.68 6.54 -3.52
CA ASN A 126 -9.29 7.93 -3.29
C ASN A 126 -7.80 8.02 -2.99
N ASN A 127 -7.18 9.13 -3.37
CA ASN A 127 -5.87 9.51 -2.89
C ASN A 127 -5.85 9.47 -1.35
N GLY A 128 -4.89 8.75 -0.77
CA GLY A 128 -4.78 8.52 0.67
C GLY A 128 -5.41 7.22 1.16
N ASP A 129 -6.16 6.48 0.35
CA ASP A 129 -6.76 5.21 0.80
C ASP A 129 -5.70 4.16 1.13
N LEU A 130 -5.89 3.51 2.29
CA LEU A 130 -5.07 2.40 2.79
C LEU A 130 -5.91 1.12 2.74
N MET A 131 -5.46 0.17 1.93
CA MET A 131 -6.23 -1.02 1.57
C MET A 131 -5.36 -2.27 1.72
N LEU A 132 -6.01 -3.40 1.95
CA LEU A 132 -5.38 -4.72 1.93
C LEU A 132 -5.87 -5.48 0.69
N TRP A 133 -4.92 -5.91 -0.13
CA TRP A 133 -5.17 -6.84 -1.23
C TRP A 133 -4.89 -8.28 -0.79
N GLY A 134 -5.85 -9.16 -1.07
CA GLY A 134 -5.89 -10.49 -0.46
C GLY A 134 -5.92 -10.37 1.07
N SER A 135 -5.05 -11.13 1.75
CA SER A 135 -4.91 -11.09 3.20
C SER A 135 -3.56 -10.55 3.68
N ARG A 136 -2.66 -10.15 2.76
CA ARG A 136 -1.26 -9.86 3.12
C ARG A 136 -0.68 -8.61 2.50
N THR A 137 -1.18 -8.13 1.37
CA THR A 137 -0.52 -7.06 0.64
C THR A 137 -1.10 -5.71 1.04
N MET A 138 -0.33 -4.91 1.75
CA MET A 138 -0.66 -3.52 2.07
C MET A 138 -0.54 -2.68 0.81
N VAL A 139 -1.55 -1.85 0.55
CA VAL A 139 -1.61 -0.93 -0.58
C VAL A 139 -1.86 0.49 -0.08
N VAL A 140 -0.96 1.40 -0.42
CA VAL A 140 -1.11 2.85 -0.18
C VAL A 140 -1.41 3.52 -1.51
N PHE A 141 -2.63 4.02 -1.66
CA PHE A 141 -3.04 4.73 -2.87
C PHE A 141 -2.71 6.21 -2.80
N TYR A 142 -2.09 6.73 -3.85
CA TYR A 142 -1.71 8.14 -3.93
C TYR A 142 -2.31 8.86 -5.15
N LYS A 143 -3.33 8.27 -5.75
CA LYS A 143 -4.17 8.89 -6.78
C LYS A 143 -5.60 8.38 -6.66
N THR A 144 -6.55 9.23 -7.04
CA THR A 144 -7.97 8.86 -7.15
C THR A 144 -8.24 8.23 -8.51
N PHE A 145 -8.91 7.07 -8.53
CA PHE A 145 -9.32 6.38 -9.77
C PHE A 145 -10.46 5.37 -9.52
N ASN A 146 -11.17 4.99 -10.58
CA ASN A 146 -12.21 3.97 -10.48
C ASN A 146 -11.63 2.56 -10.53
N THR A 147 -12.19 1.65 -9.74
CA THR A 147 -11.75 0.27 -9.64
C THR A 147 -12.93 -0.70 -9.59
N SER A 148 -12.75 -1.88 -10.20
CA SER A 148 -13.68 -3.01 -10.09
C SER A 148 -13.20 -4.07 -9.08
N TYR A 149 -12.01 -3.88 -8.51
CA TYR A 149 -11.39 -4.83 -7.59
C TYR A 149 -11.97 -4.75 -6.19
N SER A 150 -11.85 -5.85 -5.45
CA SER A 150 -12.25 -5.92 -4.05
C SER A 150 -11.04 -5.78 -3.14
N TYR A 151 -11.20 -5.01 -2.06
CA TYR A 151 -10.16 -4.79 -1.04
C TYR A 151 -10.78 -4.89 0.36
N THR A 152 -9.96 -5.18 1.35
CA THR A 152 -10.34 -4.96 2.77
C THR A 152 -9.84 -3.58 3.19
N ARG A 153 -10.68 -2.77 3.85
CA ARG A 153 -10.29 -1.42 4.29
C ARG A 153 -9.36 -1.48 5.50
N ILE A 154 -8.25 -0.74 5.45
CA ILE A 154 -7.35 -0.55 6.59
C ILE A 154 -7.51 0.84 7.18
N GLY A 155 -7.57 1.87 6.36
CA GLY A 155 -7.64 3.25 6.83
C GLY A 155 -7.57 4.28 5.72
N HIS A 156 -7.24 5.51 6.09
CA HIS A 156 -7.10 6.64 5.17
C HIS A 156 -6.06 7.63 5.69
N ILE A 157 -5.26 8.20 4.80
CA ILE A 157 -4.34 9.29 5.08
C ILE A 157 -5.09 10.62 5.03
N GLU A 158 -5.04 11.37 6.13
CA GLU A 158 -5.66 12.69 6.23
C GLU A 158 -4.87 13.72 5.42
N GLU A 159 -5.57 14.70 4.82
CA GLU A 159 -4.96 15.79 4.06
C GLU A 159 -3.92 15.34 3.00
N ALA A 160 -4.23 14.26 2.28
CA ALA A 160 -3.32 13.57 1.36
C ALA A 160 -2.91 14.37 0.10
N THR A 161 -3.19 15.67 0.00
CA THR A 161 -2.96 16.50 -1.21
C THR A 161 -1.50 16.44 -1.72
N ASN A 162 -0.53 16.39 -0.80
CA ASN A 162 0.91 16.34 -1.12
C ASN A 162 1.48 14.92 -1.18
N LEU A 163 0.68 13.90 -0.88
CA LEU A 163 1.10 12.50 -0.87
C LEU A 163 1.70 12.02 -2.22
N PRO A 164 1.13 12.36 -3.40
CA PRO A 164 1.72 11.96 -4.68
C PRO A 164 3.16 12.45 -4.89
N GLN A 165 3.47 13.65 -4.41
CA GLN A 165 4.77 14.30 -4.53
C GLN A 165 5.80 13.57 -3.65
N GLU A 166 5.43 13.24 -2.42
CA GLU A 166 6.34 12.57 -1.48
C GLU A 166 6.63 11.11 -1.85
N LEU A 167 5.62 10.39 -2.35
CA LEU A 167 5.80 9.01 -2.76
C LEU A 167 6.50 8.89 -4.11
N GLY A 168 6.23 9.81 -5.04
CA GLY A 168 6.74 9.75 -6.40
C GLY A 168 6.44 8.41 -7.10
N ARG A 169 7.22 8.09 -8.14
CA ARG A 169 7.07 6.86 -8.96
C ARG A 169 8.16 5.82 -8.72
N ARG A 170 8.91 5.99 -7.63
CA ARG A 170 10.02 5.12 -7.23
C ARG A 170 9.60 4.28 -6.03
N ASN A 171 10.34 3.21 -5.78
CA ASN A 171 10.22 2.48 -4.53
C ASN A 171 10.58 3.41 -3.36
N VAL A 172 9.86 3.23 -2.26
CA VAL A 172 9.98 4.09 -1.09
C VAL A 172 9.77 3.28 0.18
N GLN A 173 10.53 3.62 1.20
CA GLN A 173 10.33 3.08 2.53
C GLN A 173 9.25 3.91 3.24
N ILE A 174 8.23 3.25 3.77
CA ILE A 174 7.15 3.88 4.53
C ILE A 174 7.16 3.29 5.94
N THR A 175 7.12 4.17 6.95
CA THR A 175 6.98 3.75 8.35
C THR A 175 5.59 4.13 8.86
N PHE A 176 4.89 3.18 9.44
CA PHE A 176 3.62 3.34 10.11
C PHE A 176 3.86 3.27 11.63
N SER A 177 3.32 4.21 12.41
CA SER A 177 3.52 4.26 13.87
C SER A 177 2.29 4.81 14.61
N LYS A 178 2.22 4.60 15.92
CA LYS A 178 1.18 5.22 16.77
C LYS A 178 1.50 6.67 17.12
N GLU A 179 2.79 6.97 17.23
CA GLU A 179 3.37 8.27 17.62
C GLU A 179 4.63 8.58 16.81
#